data_AF-A0A2N5GXN6-F1
#
_entry.id   AF-A0A2N5GXN6-F1
#
_cell.length_a   1.000
_cell.length_b   1.000
_cell.length_c   1.000
_cell.angle_alpha   90.00
_cell.angle_beta   90.00
_cell.angle_gamma   90.00
#
_symmetry.space_group_name_H-M   'P 1'
#
loop_
_entity.id
_entity.type
_entity.pdbx_description
1 polymer ?
#
loop_
_entity_poly.entity_id
_entity_poly.type
_entity_poly.pdbx_seq_one_letter_code
_entity_poly.pdbx_strand_id
1 'polypeptide(L)'
;MEKYLLRIRGESTIRGYQDMEEIYAYLRHLHDSQGKSDMTEHHPIGFYIYKVNDVISEVNQSNMDASNRESLLRQLENDVIQFELNMYPELNDVLENVDDVSYPVSF
;
A
#
# COMPACT_ATOMS: atom_id res chain seq x y z
N MET A 1 -1.66 12.16 -13.30
CA MET A 1 -2.25 11.92 -11.97
C MET A 1 -1.32 11.00 -11.22
N GLU A 2 -1.06 11.28 -9.95
CA GLU A 2 -0.17 10.48 -9.10
C GLU A 2 -1.02 9.45 -8.35
N LYS A 3 -0.76 8.15 -8.56
CA LYS A 3 -1.47 7.04 -7.90
C LYS A 3 -0.74 6.63 -6.62
N TYR A 4 -1.48 6.07 -5.68
CA TYR A 4 -0.98 5.65 -4.38
C TYR A 4 -1.31 4.18 -4.09
N LEU A 5 -0.46 3.51 -3.32
CA LEU A 5 -0.71 2.18 -2.76
C LEU A 5 -0.93 2.30 -1.27
N LEU A 6 -1.96 1.63 -0.75
CA LEU A 6 -2.22 1.45 0.66
C LEU A 6 -1.89 0.01 1.06
N ARG A 7 -1.05 -0.13 2.08
CA ARG A 7 -0.79 -1.39 2.78
C ARG A 7 -1.30 -1.27 4.21
N ILE A 8 -2.24 -2.12 4.61
CA ILE A 8 -2.67 -2.24 6.00
C ILE A 8 -1.80 -3.28 6.71
N ARG A 9 -1.27 -2.93 7.89
CA ARG A 9 -0.47 -3.83 8.72
C ARG A 9 -1.32 -5.01 9.16
N GLY A 10 -0.84 -6.22 8.86
CA GLY A 10 -1.55 -7.46 9.15
C GLY A 10 -2.43 -7.95 7.99
N GLU A 11 -2.64 -7.14 6.95
CA GLU A 11 -3.23 -7.61 5.69
C GLU A 11 -2.16 -8.01 4.69
N SER A 12 -2.46 -9.04 3.89
CA SER A 12 -1.63 -9.48 2.77
C SER A 12 -1.93 -8.74 1.48
N THR A 13 -2.99 -7.93 1.44
CA THR A 13 -3.46 -7.27 0.22
C THR A 13 -2.99 -5.82 0.18
N ILE A 14 -2.47 -5.41 -0.97
CA ILE A 14 -2.18 -4.01 -1.29
C ILE A 14 -3.25 -3.51 -2.25
N ARG A 15 -3.75 -2.30 -1.98
CA ARG A 15 -4.81 -1.64 -2.75
C ARG A 15 -4.26 -0.34 -3.33
N GLY A 16 -4.54 -0.04 -4.59
CA GLY A 16 -4.21 1.25 -5.19
C GLY A 16 -5.39 2.20 -5.28
N TYR A 17 -5.05 3.48 -5.25
CA TYR A 17 -5.99 4.60 -5.23
C TYR A 17 -5.50 5.71 -6.16
N GLN A 18 -6.43 6.46 -6.73
CA GLN A 18 -6.10 7.54 -7.67
C GLN A 18 -5.56 8.78 -6.96
N ASP A 19 -5.92 8.97 -5.69
CA ASP A 19 -5.48 10.08 -4.86
C ASP A 19 -5.56 9.74 -3.35
N MET A 20 -5.07 10.66 -2.53
CA MET A 20 -5.08 10.54 -1.06
C MET A 20 -6.49 10.67 -0.45
N GLU A 21 -7.42 11.36 -1.11
CA GLU A 21 -8.78 11.55 -0.59
C GLU A 21 -9.53 10.21 -0.55
N GLU A 22 -9.39 9.39 -1.60
CA GLU A 22 -9.93 8.03 -1.63
C GLU A 22 -9.36 7.15 -0.50
N ILE A 23 -8.05 7.26 -0.23
CA ILE A 23 -7.39 6.55 0.88
C ILE A 23 -8.00 6.96 2.22
N TYR A 24 -8.11 8.26 2.48
CA TYR A 24 -8.66 8.75 3.75
C TYR A 24 -10.13 8.39 3.94
N ALA A 25 -10.92 8.44 2.86
CA ALA A 25 -12.32 8.00 2.89
C ALA A 25 -12.43 6.51 3.26
N TYR A 26 -11.57 5.68 2.67
CA TYR A 26 -11.51 4.26 2.98
C TYR A 26 -11.07 3.98 4.43
N LEU A 27 -9.99 4.62 4.88
CA LEU A 27 -9.50 4.48 6.26
C LEU A 27 -10.54 4.94 7.29
N ARG A 28 -11.27 6.03 7.01
CA ARG A 28 -12.38 6.50 7.85
C ARG A 28 -13.52 5.48 7.88
N HIS A 29 -13.89 4.92 6.74
CA HIS A 29 -14.93 3.89 6.69
C HIS A 29 -14.51 2.64 7.47
N LEU A 30 -13.25 2.23 7.37
CA LEU A 30 -12.68 1.12 8.14
C LEU A 30 -12.76 1.38 9.65
N HIS A 31 -12.38 2.58 10.09
CA HIS A 31 -12.50 3.04 11.47
C HIS A 31 -13.96 2.99 11.98
N ASP A 32 -14.89 3.52 11.20
CA ASP A 32 -16.30 3.61 11.58
C ASP A 32 -16.99 2.24 11.57
N SER A 33 -16.64 1.36 10.61
CA SER A 33 -17.19 0.02 10.47
C SER A 33 -16.69 -0.97 11.52
N GLN A 34 -15.49 -0.76 12.08
CA GLN A 34 -14.98 -1.60 13.17
C GLN A 34 -15.49 -1.19 14.55
N GLY A 35 -16.38 -0.18 14.62
CA GLY A 35 -17.22 0.09 15.78
C GLY A 35 -16.47 0.34 17.08
N LYS A 36 -15.87 1.54 17.24
CA LYS A 36 -15.43 2.14 18.53
C LYS A 36 -14.96 1.14 19.61
N SER A 37 -14.06 0.21 19.28
CA SER A 37 -13.41 -0.63 20.29
C SER A 37 -11.90 -0.46 20.16
N ASP A 38 -11.36 0.37 21.04
CA ASP A 38 -9.94 0.50 21.35
C ASP A 38 -8.97 0.87 20.21
N MET A 39 -9.31 1.88 19.41
CA MET A 39 -8.28 2.70 18.75
C MET A 39 -7.69 3.77 19.69
N THR A 40 -7.98 3.68 20.99
CA THR A 40 -7.34 4.44 22.07
C THR A 40 -6.05 3.74 22.52
N GLU A 41 -4.93 4.39 22.24
CA GLU A 41 -3.58 4.20 22.83
C GLU A 41 -2.77 2.92 22.58
N HIS A 42 -3.33 1.75 22.19
CA HIS A 42 -2.51 0.52 22.14
C HIS A 42 -2.28 -0.18 20.81
N HIS A 43 -3.13 0.01 19.79
CA HIS A 43 -2.87 -0.54 18.45
C HIS A 43 -3.39 0.40 17.35
N PRO A 44 -2.66 1.45 16.95
CA PRO A 44 -2.99 2.13 15.71
C PRO A 44 -2.98 1.07 14.61
N ILE A 45 -4.05 0.98 13.82
CA ILE A 45 -4.03 0.22 12.57
C ILE A 45 -2.89 0.82 11.76
N GLY A 46 -1.73 0.18 11.78
CA GLY A 46 -0.57 0.65 11.05
C GLY A 46 -0.93 0.55 9.58
N PHE A 47 -0.81 1.64 8.85
CA PHE A 47 -0.92 1.60 7.41
C PHE A 47 0.26 2.35 6.82
N TYR A 48 0.68 1.90 5.64
CA TYR A 48 1.74 2.51 4.87
C TYR A 48 1.14 2.95 3.56
N ILE A 49 1.47 4.18 3.15
CA ILE A 49 1.04 4.75 1.88
C ILE A 49 2.28 4.97 1.05
N TYR A 50 2.28 4.43 -0.17
CA TYR A 50 3.40 4.55 -1.10
C TYR A 50 2.95 5.23 -2.37
N LYS A 51 3.80 6.07 -2.95
CA LYS A 51 3.56 6.56 -4.31
C LYS A 51 3.85 5.44 -5.30
N VAL A 52 2.92 5.19 -6.23
CA VAL A 52 3.08 4.12 -7.22
C VAL A 52 4.35 4.30 -8.05
N ASN A 53 4.70 5.54 -8.42
CA ASN A 53 5.90 5.81 -9.20
C ASN A 53 7.20 5.46 -8.45
N ASP A 54 7.26 5.70 -7.14
CA ASP A 54 8.42 5.38 -6.32
C ASP A 54 8.56 3.87 -6.17
N VAL A 55 7.43 3.16 -5.98
CA VAL A 55 7.39 1.69 -5.98
C VAL A 55 7.83 1.12 -7.33
N ILE A 56 7.36 1.67 -8.45
CA ILE A 56 7.80 1.25 -9.80
C ILE A 56 9.31 1.45 -9.96
N SER A 57 9.84 2.59 -9.50
CA SER A 57 11.27 2.87 -9.56
C SER A 57 12.08 1.82 -8.80
N GLU A 58 11.64 1.48 -7.59
CA GLU A 58 12.32 0.52 -6.73
C GLU A 58 12.19 -0.93 -7.26
N VAL A 59 11.02 -1.31 -7.76
CA VAL A 59 10.80 -2.61 -8.43
C VAL A 59 11.77 -2.79 -9.60
N ASN A 60 12.02 -1.74 -10.39
CA ASN A 60 12.97 -1.79 -11.51
C ASN A 60 14.43 -1.93 -11.08
N GLN A 61 14.79 -1.46 -9.88
CA GLN A 61 16.14 -1.55 -9.32
C GLN A 61 16.35 -2.80 -8.47
N SER A 62 15.26 -3.47 -8.08
CA SER A 62 15.30 -4.67 -7.26
C SER A 62 15.88 -5.89 -7.98
N ASN A 63 16.35 -6.85 -7.19
CA ASN A 63 16.79 -8.17 -7.66
C ASN A 63 15.61 -9.15 -7.86
N MET A 64 14.37 -8.66 -7.95
CA MET A 64 13.19 -9.48 -8.20
C MET A 64 13.34 -10.25 -9.52
N ASP A 65 12.86 -11.50 -9.53
CA ASP A 65 12.83 -12.31 -10.75
C ASP A 65 12.13 -11.56 -11.89
N ALA A 66 12.63 -11.74 -13.12
CA ALA A 66 12.14 -10.99 -14.28
C ALA A 66 10.64 -11.23 -14.54
N SER A 67 10.14 -12.46 -14.37
CA SER A 67 8.72 -12.77 -14.56
C SER A 67 7.86 -12.11 -13.49
N ASN A 68 8.29 -12.15 -12.23
CA ASN A 68 7.58 -11.51 -11.12
C ASN A 68 7.57 -9.99 -11.29
N ARG A 69 8.71 -9.40 -11.66
CA ARG A 69 8.88 -7.97 -11.89
C ARG A 69 7.97 -7.48 -13.02
N GLU A 70 7.99 -8.14 -14.19
CA GLU A 70 7.14 -7.75 -15.32
C GLU A 70 5.65 -7.87 -14.98
N SER A 71 5.27 -8.93 -14.24
CA SER A 71 3.90 -9.13 -13.78
C SER A 71 3.46 -8.00 -12.82
N LEU A 72 4.29 -7.67 -11.83
CA LEU A 72 4.00 -6.62 -10.85
C LEU A 72 3.90 -5.24 -11.52
N LEU A 73 4.83 -4.91 -12.41
CA LEU A 73 4.82 -3.63 -13.13
C LEU A 73 3.54 -3.45 -13.94
N ARG A 74 3.08 -4.49 -14.66
CA ARG A 74 1.81 -4.45 -15.39
C ARG A 74 0.61 -4.21 -14.47
N GLN A 75 0.64 -4.74 -13.24
CA GLN A 75 -0.41 -4.46 -12.26
C GLN A 75 -0.35 -3.03 -11.73
N LEU A 76 0.85 -2.51 -11.45
CA LEU A 76 1.06 -1.14 -10.95
C LEU A 76 0.70 -0.07 -12.00
N GLU A 77 0.86 -0.37 -13.28
CA GLU A 77 0.48 0.52 -14.38
C GLU A 77 -1.02 0.50 -14.68
N ASN A 78 -1.75 -0.50 -14.17
CA ASN A 78 -3.18 -0.67 -14.42
C ASN A 78 -4.02 0.45 -13.75
N ASP A 79 -5.23 0.67 -14.26
CA ASP A 79 -6.17 1.63 -13.68
C ASP A 79 -6.72 1.18 -12.34
N VAL A 80 -6.91 -0.14 -12.19
CA VAL A 80 -7.31 -0.77 -10.93
C VAL A 80 -6.14 -1.61 -10.43
N ILE A 81 -5.57 -1.20 -9.29
CA ILE A 81 -4.42 -1.87 -8.69
C ILE A 81 -4.89 -2.60 -7.43
N GLN A 82 -4.82 -3.93 -7.44
CA GLN A 82 -5.07 -4.74 -6.26
C GLN A 82 -4.35 -6.09 -6.40
N PHE A 83 -3.44 -6.39 -5.49
CA PHE A 83 -2.69 -7.65 -5.51
C PHE A 83 -2.31 -8.12 -4.10
N GLU A 84 -2.00 -9.41 -3.99
CA GLU A 84 -1.52 -10.00 -2.74
C GLU A 84 0.02 -9.97 -2.66
N LEU A 85 0.55 -9.65 -1.49
CA LEU A 85 1.99 -9.65 -1.17
C LEU A 85 2.63 -11.03 -1.36
N ASN A 86 1.89 -12.11 -1.08
CA ASN A 86 2.37 -13.48 -1.23
C ASN A 86 2.67 -13.87 -2.69
N MET A 87 2.11 -13.15 -3.68
CA MET A 87 2.37 -13.36 -5.10
C MET A 87 3.75 -12.86 -5.50
N TYR A 88 4.33 -11.94 -4.71
CA TYR A 88 5.61 -11.28 -4.95
C TYR A 88 6.46 -11.35 -3.68
N PRO A 89 7.17 -12.47 -3.45
CA PRO A 89 7.94 -12.69 -2.22
C PRO A 89 8.90 -11.54 -1.87
N GLU A 90 9.54 -10.96 -2.88
CA GLU A 90 10.53 -9.89 -2.77
C GLU A 90 9.90 -8.50 -2.60
N LEU A 91 8.57 -8.37 -2.71
CA LEU A 91 7.91 -7.07 -2.67
C LEU A 91 7.97 -6.42 -1.28
N ASN A 92 8.04 -7.20 -0.20
CA ASN A 92 8.25 -6.61 1.12
C ASN A 92 9.60 -5.88 1.19
N ASP A 93 10.67 -6.49 0.68
CA ASP A 93 12.01 -5.89 0.67
C ASP A 93 12.03 -4.63 -0.22
N VAL A 94 11.31 -4.65 -1.34
CA VAL A 94 11.13 -3.47 -2.19
C VAL A 94 10.45 -2.34 -1.41
N LEU A 95 9.33 -2.63 -0.74
CA LEU A 95 8.56 -1.62 0.00
C LEU A 95 9.30 -1.07 1.23
N GLU A 96 10.27 -1.80 1.78
CA GLU A 96 11.15 -1.28 2.84
C GLU A 96 12.15 -0.22 2.34
N ASN A 97 12.45 -0.21 1.04
CA ASN A 97 13.33 0.79 0.41
C ASN A 97 12.57 1.99 -0.18
N VAL A 98 11.24 1.95 -0.18
CA VAL A 98 10.41 3.07 -0.62
C VAL A 98 10.03 3.91 0.59
N ASP A 99 10.34 5.21 0.53
CA ASP A 99 9.84 6.17 1.52
C ASP A 99 8.30 6.14 1.53
N ASP A 100 7.72 5.69 2.63
CA ASP A 100 6.29 5.81 2.82
C ASP A 100 5.92 7.26 3.14
N VAL A 101 4.78 7.71 2.60
CA VAL A 101 4.24 9.04 2.86
C VAL A 101 3.23 9.01 4.00
N SER A 102 3.36 8.08 4.96
CA SER A 102 2.41 7.97 6.05
C SER A 102 2.44 9.24 6.90
N TYR A 103 1.32 9.96 6.89
CA TYR A 103 1.07 11.02 7.85
C TYR A 103 0.47 10.36 9.10
N PRO A 104 0.81 10.80 10.31
CA PRO A 104 0.07 10.40 11.50
C PRO A 104 -1.39 10.83 11.30
N VAL A 105 -2.27 9.86 11.07
CA VAL A 105 -3.71 10.12 10.99
C VAL A 105 -4.23 10.17 12.41
N SER A 106 -4.33 11.39 12.95
CA SER A 106 -5.08 11.66 14.16
C SER A 106 -6.56 11.74 13.79
N PHE A 107 -7.35 10.76 14.22
CA PHE A 107 -8.81 10.81 14.17
C PHE A 107 -9.37 11.54 15.39
#